data_AF-A0AAN6JGY5-F1
#
_entry.id   AF-A0AAN6JGY5-F1
#
_cell.length_a   1.000
_cell.length_b   1.000
_cell.length_c   1.000
_cell.angle_alpha   90.00
_cell.angle_beta   90.00
_cell.angle_gamma   90.00
#
_symmetry.space_group_name_H-M   'P 1'
#
loop_
_entity.id
_entity.type
_entity.pdbx_description
1 polymer ?
#
loop_
_entity_poly.entity_id
_entity_poly.type
_entity_poly.pdbx_seq_one_letter_code
_entity_poly.pdbx_strand_id
1 'polypeptide(L)'
;STIDALAYVKTQPEWAFVADEKKRQRVIREKYWRLVRQAAIFSNRTGVQLFLAVGRTEKVTRGLKEHVFASADVCNPANQCLHETAGTMAGEWSKAMKAYREVMIVQNKAKDDLLRQQQAQFLANQRLLKEKDESLAAALGKAAELQAQLDLLTGGGAPESVSRDPSSTTA
;
A
#
# COMPACT_ATOMS: atom_id res chain seq x y z
N SER A 1 -15.89 29.81 -6.22
CA SER A 1 -15.80 29.33 -4.82
C SER A 1 -14.58 28.41 -4.67
N THR A 2 -14.18 28.03 -3.44
CA THR A 2 -13.12 27.02 -3.21
C THR A 2 -13.43 25.69 -3.88
N ILE A 3 -14.72 25.32 -3.93
CA ILE A 3 -15.19 24.07 -4.53
C ILE A 3 -14.94 24.08 -6.04
N ASP A 4 -15.20 25.19 -6.72
CA ASP A 4 -15.01 25.31 -8.17
C ASP A 4 -13.51 25.24 -8.54
N ALA A 5 -12.66 25.88 -7.74
CA ALA A 5 -11.21 25.80 -7.93
C ALA A 5 -10.70 24.35 -7.77
N LEU A 6 -11.22 23.60 -6.79
CA LEU A 6 -10.87 22.20 -6.60
C LEU A 6 -11.41 21.30 -7.73
N ALA A 7 -12.61 21.60 -8.24
CA ALA A 7 -13.19 20.87 -9.36
C ALA A 7 -12.35 21.06 -10.63
N TYR A 8 -11.94 22.30 -10.93
CA TYR A 8 -11.05 22.61 -12.04
C TYR A 8 -9.69 21.91 -11.91
N VAL A 9 -9.12 21.83 -10.70
CA VAL A 9 -7.85 21.13 -10.51
C VAL A 9 -7.95 19.64 -10.84
N LYS A 10 -9.09 19.00 -10.52
CA LYS A 10 -9.31 17.57 -10.79
C LYS A 10 -9.41 17.24 -12.27
N THR A 11 -9.74 18.20 -13.14
CA THR A 11 -9.79 17.95 -14.59
C THR A 11 -8.40 18.00 -15.24
N GLN A 12 -7.39 18.50 -14.52
CA GLN A 12 -6.03 18.66 -15.04
C GLN A 12 -5.13 17.48 -14.62
N PRO A 13 -4.72 16.59 -15.55
CA PRO A 13 -3.93 15.40 -15.22
C PRO A 13 -2.53 15.76 -14.70
N GLU A 14 -1.99 16.90 -15.12
CA GLU A 14 -0.72 17.46 -14.64
C GLU A 14 -0.72 17.83 -13.14
N TRP A 15 -1.90 18.06 -12.55
CA TRP A 15 -2.05 18.41 -11.13
C TRP A 15 -2.59 17.24 -10.30
N ALA A 16 -2.58 16.04 -10.87
CA ALA A 16 -2.95 14.82 -10.17
C ALA A 16 -2.07 14.58 -8.94
N PHE A 17 -2.63 13.82 -7.99
CA PHE A 17 -1.92 13.47 -6.76
C PHE A 17 -0.63 12.70 -7.06
N VAL A 18 0.48 13.13 -6.43
CA VAL A 18 1.78 12.48 -6.60
C VAL A 18 1.88 11.29 -5.63
N ALA A 19 1.75 10.07 -6.13
CA ALA A 19 1.81 8.85 -5.31
C ALA A 19 3.19 8.61 -4.67
N ASP A 20 4.29 8.87 -5.40
CA ASP A 20 5.66 8.76 -4.88
C ASP A 20 5.92 9.78 -3.76
N GLU A 21 6.21 9.28 -2.56
CA GLU A 21 6.47 10.09 -1.36
C GLU A 21 7.69 11.01 -1.50
N LYS A 22 8.80 10.53 -2.08
CA LYS A 22 10.02 11.35 -2.24
C LYS A 22 9.76 12.49 -3.23
N LYS A 23 9.08 12.20 -4.34
CA LYS A 23 8.66 13.21 -5.32
C LYS A 23 7.68 14.20 -4.71
N ARG A 24 6.67 13.71 -3.96
CA ARG A 24 5.69 14.53 -3.23
C ARG A 24 6.37 15.47 -2.24
N GLN A 25 7.35 15.00 -1.46
CA GLN A 25 8.12 15.84 -0.52
C GLN A 25 8.92 16.94 -1.21
N ARG A 26 9.48 16.70 -2.40
CA ARG A 26 10.18 17.73 -3.18
C ARG A 26 9.19 18.79 -3.66
N VAL A 27 8.06 18.36 -4.23
CA VAL A 27 6.99 19.26 -4.68
C VAL A 27 6.47 20.12 -3.53
N ILE A 28 6.17 19.52 -2.37
CA ILE A 28 5.69 20.25 -1.20
C ILE A 28 6.66 21.34 -0.79
N ARG A 29 7.96 21.02 -0.65
CA ARG A 29 8.97 22.02 -0.26
C ARG A 29 9.08 23.17 -1.25
N GLU A 30 9.11 22.86 -2.55
CA GLU A 30 9.24 23.87 -3.60
C GLU A 30 7.99 24.76 -3.70
N LYS A 31 6.80 24.16 -3.69
CA LYS A 31 5.53 24.87 -3.91
C LYS A 31 5.06 25.61 -2.67
N TYR A 32 5.29 25.06 -1.48
CA TYR A 32 4.91 25.71 -0.22
C TYR A 32 5.56 27.08 -0.08
N TRP A 33 6.87 27.19 -0.32
CA TRP A 33 7.55 28.48 -0.23
C TRP A 33 7.03 29.50 -1.24
N ARG A 34 6.71 29.05 -2.46
CA ARG A 34 6.09 29.93 -3.48
C ARG A 34 4.72 30.41 -3.04
N LEU A 35 3.91 29.54 -2.44
CA LEU A 35 2.60 29.90 -1.91
C LEU A 35 2.71 30.95 -0.80
N VAL A 36 3.59 30.72 0.18
CA VAL A 36 3.86 31.69 1.26
C VAL A 36 4.34 33.02 0.70
N ARG A 37 5.27 33.01 -0.25
CA ARG A 37 5.77 34.24 -0.90
C ARG A 37 4.64 35.01 -1.59
N GLN A 38 3.78 34.32 -2.35
CA GLN A 38 2.65 34.97 -3.02
C GLN A 38 1.63 35.51 -2.03
N ALA A 39 1.34 34.78 -0.95
CA ALA A 39 0.49 35.26 0.13
C ALA A 39 1.06 36.53 0.80
N ALA A 40 2.35 36.54 1.09
CA ALA A 40 3.04 37.70 1.66
C ALA A 40 2.99 38.92 0.71
N ILE A 41 3.27 38.72 -0.58
CA ILE A 41 3.17 39.78 -1.59
C ILE A 41 1.73 40.31 -1.67
N PHE A 42 0.73 39.43 -1.72
CA PHE A 42 -0.67 39.81 -1.80
C PHE A 42 -1.11 40.62 -0.58
N SER A 43 -0.79 40.14 0.63
CA SER A 43 -1.10 40.82 1.89
C SER A 43 -0.47 42.21 1.93
N ASN A 44 0.81 42.32 1.58
CA ASN A 44 1.51 43.60 1.57
C ASN A 44 0.97 44.58 0.54
N ARG A 45 0.53 44.09 -0.64
CA ARG A 45 0.02 44.96 -1.72
C ARG A 45 -1.43 45.41 -1.52
N THR A 46 -2.23 44.64 -0.77
CA THR A 46 -3.67 44.88 -0.64
C THR A 46 -4.10 45.31 0.76
N GLY A 47 -3.22 45.21 1.75
CA GLY A 47 -3.56 45.43 3.16
C GLY A 47 -4.46 44.33 3.75
N VAL A 48 -4.74 43.27 2.98
CA VAL A 48 -5.55 42.14 3.46
C VAL A 48 -4.71 41.29 4.40
N GLN A 49 -5.26 41.01 5.57
CA GLN A 49 -4.65 40.12 6.54
C GLN A 49 -4.90 38.66 6.15
N LEU A 50 -3.86 37.84 6.17
CA LEU A 50 -3.92 36.45 5.74
C LEU A 50 -3.42 35.52 6.83
N PHE A 51 -4.11 34.38 6.95
CA PHE A 51 -3.68 33.23 7.72
C PHE A 51 -3.67 32.01 6.81
N LEU A 52 -2.50 31.39 6.65
CA LEU A 52 -2.29 30.23 5.79
C LEU A 52 -1.73 29.09 6.63
N ALA A 53 -2.57 28.10 6.91
CA ALA A 53 -2.15 26.86 7.57
C ALA A 53 -2.03 25.72 6.57
N VAL A 54 -0.92 24.99 6.62
CA VAL A 54 -0.65 23.83 5.77
C VAL A 54 -0.17 22.69 6.65
N GLY A 55 -0.72 21.51 6.43
CA GLY A 55 -0.38 20.33 7.22
C GLY A 55 -0.61 19.06 6.41
N ARG A 56 0.17 18.03 6.73
CA ARG A 56 0.00 16.70 6.13
C ARG A 56 -0.90 15.83 6.99
N THR A 57 -1.86 15.18 6.34
CA THR A 57 -2.77 14.21 6.97
C THR A 57 -2.10 12.89 7.29
N GLU A 58 -1.02 12.54 6.58
CA GLU A 58 -0.22 11.35 6.81
C GLU A 58 0.81 11.56 7.92
N LYS A 59 1.15 10.49 8.66
CA LYS A 59 2.25 10.52 9.63
C LYS A 59 3.58 10.54 8.87
N VAL A 60 4.22 11.70 8.83
CA VAL A 60 5.53 11.85 8.18
C VAL A 60 6.64 11.91 9.23
N THR A 61 7.65 11.06 9.08
CA THR A 61 8.85 11.08 9.92
C THR A 61 9.80 12.23 9.55
N ARG A 62 9.77 12.69 8.28
CA ARG A 62 10.61 13.79 7.76
C ARG A 62 9.82 14.66 6.77
N GLY A 63 9.99 15.99 6.82
CA GLY A 63 9.34 16.94 5.91
C GLY A 63 8.35 17.89 6.59
N LEU A 64 7.55 18.60 5.78
CA LEU A 64 6.56 19.59 6.24
C LEU A 64 5.44 18.89 7.04
N LYS A 65 5.52 18.91 8.37
CA LYS A 65 4.49 18.33 9.25
C LYS A 65 3.27 19.26 9.33
N GLU A 66 3.49 20.43 9.90
CA GLU A 66 2.53 21.51 10.10
C GLU A 66 3.31 22.82 10.00
N HIS A 67 2.80 23.77 9.22
CA HIS A 67 3.33 25.11 9.14
C HIS A 67 2.19 26.11 9.03
N VAL A 68 2.40 27.26 9.65
CA VAL A 68 1.46 28.38 9.63
C VAL A 68 2.23 29.62 9.18
N PHE A 69 1.66 30.33 8.22
CA PHE A 69 2.04 31.68 7.85
C PHE A 69 0.92 32.63 8.28
N ALA A 70 1.28 33.77 8.85
CA ALA A 70 0.37 34.86 9.15
C ALA A 70 1.00 36.19 8.67
N SER A 71 0.15 37.12 8.25
CA SER A 71 0.57 38.45 7.82
C SER A 71 1.15 39.29 8.98
N ALA A 72 1.93 40.32 8.64
CA ALA A 72 2.74 41.06 9.61
C ALA A 72 1.92 41.68 10.76
N ASP A 73 0.76 42.28 10.46
CA ASP A 73 -0.07 42.93 11.50
C ASP A 73 -0.74 41.92 12.42
N VAL A 74 -1.02 40.71 11.90
CA VAL A 74 -1.54 39.59 12.68
C VAL A 74 -0.46 39.02 13.62
N CYS A 75 0.80 39.06 13.21
CA CYS A 75 1.92 38.67 14.07
C CYS A 75 2.38 39.77 15.03
N ASN A 76 1.93 41.02 14.86
CA ASN A 76 2.41 42.15 15.64
C ASN A 76 1.89 42.07 17.10
N PRO A 77 2.78 41.94 18.10
CA PRO A 77 2.35 41.86 19.50
C PRO A 77 1.69 43.16 20.01
N ALA A 78 1.92 44.29 19.34
CA ALA A 78 1.23 45.54 19.67
C ALA A 78 -0.27 45.48 19.36
N ASN A 79 -0.71 44.57 18.47
CA ASN A 79 -2.10 44.30 18.19
C ASN A 79 -2.54 43.02 18.91
N GLN A 80 -2.72 43.12 20.22
CA GLN A 80 -2.96 41.97 21.11
C GLN A 80 -4.13 41.08 20.63
N CYS A 81 -5.25 41.68 20.21
CA CYS A 81 -6.42 40.93 19.77
C CYS A 81 -6.13 40.07 18.52
N LEU A 82 -5.48 40.64 17.49
CA LEU A 82 -5.12 39.87 16.30
C LEU A 82 -4.05 38.82 16.60
N HIS A 83 -3.08 39.17 17.43
CA HIS A 83 -2.00 38.27 17.84
C HIS A 83 -2.53 37.04 18.59
N GLU A 84 -3.41 37.25 19.57
CA GLU A 84 -4.06 36.17 20.32
C GLU A 84 -4.97 35.31 19.44
N THR A 85 -5.69 35.93 18.50
CA THR A 85 -6.51 35.21 17.52
C THR A 85 -5.65 34.30 16.65
N ALA A 86 -4.52 34.81 16.14
CA ALA A 86 -3.58 34.03 15.34
C ALA A 86 -2.99 32.85 16.12
N GLY A 87 -2.63 33.10 17.39
CA GLY A 87 -2.15 32.06 18.31
C GLY A 87 -3.19 30.97 18.53
N THR A 88 -4.45 31.36 18.75
CA THR A 88 -5.57 30.43 18.94
C THR A 88 -5.81 29.60 17.68
N MET A 89 -5.89 30.24 16.50
CA MET A 89 -6.08 29.55 15.22
C MET A 89 -4.93 28.56 14.92
N ALA A 90 -3.68 28.94 15.18
CA ALA A 90 -2.53 28.05 15.00
C ALA A 90 -2.56 26.86 15.96
N GLY A 91 -2.98 27.09 17.21
CA GLY A 91 -3.17 26.05 18.22
C GLY A 91 -4.27 25.06 17.84
N GLU A 92 -5.45 25.56 17.46
CA GLU A 92 -6.59 24.74 17.03
C GLU A 92 -6.26 23.93 15.78
N TRP A 93 -5.60 24.53 14.78
CA TRP A 93 -5.14 23.84 13.59
C TRP A 93 -4.24 22.64 13.95
N SER A 94 -3.23 22.89 14.79
CA SER A 94 -2.28 21.85 15.20
C SER A 94 -2.97 20.74 15.99
N LYS A 95 -3.92 21.08 16.87
CA LYS A 95 -4.71 20.11 17.64
C LYS A 95 -5.61 19.27 16.73
N ALA A 96 -6.34 19.91 15.81
CA ALA A 96 -7.23 19.24 14.88
C ALA A 96 -6.47 18.29 13.93
N MET A 97 -5.30 18.71 13.42
CA MET A 97 -4.46 17.88 12.57
C MET A 97 -3.92 16.64 13.29
N LYS A 98 -3.54 16.78 14.57
CA LYS A 98 -3.14 15.62 15.41
C LYS A 98 -4.31 14.65 15.61
N ALA A 99 -5.48 15.16 15.99
CA ALA A 99 -6.68 14.34 16.16
C ALA A 99 -7.07 13.61 14.87
N TYR A 100 -7.03 14.30 13.73
CA TYR A 100 -7.31 13.69 12.43
C TYR A 100 -6.33 12.54 12.11
N ARG A 101 -5.03 12.72 12.37
CA ARG A 101 -4.03 11.67 12.19
C ARG A 101 -4.29 10.46 13.08
N GLU A 102 -4.70 10.68 14.32
CA GLU A 102 -5.06 9.59 15.24
C GLU A 102 -6.26 8.80 14.74
N VAL A 103 -7.31 9.48 14.27
CA VAL A 103 -8.46 8.83 13.63
C VAL A 103 -8.03 7.98 12.43
N MET A 104 -7.16 8.51 11.57
CA MET A 104 -6.63 7.76 10.42
C MET A 104 -5.82 6.54 10.85
N ILE A 105 -5.03 6.63 11.93
CA ILE A 105 -4.30 5.48 12.48
C ILE A 105 -5.28 4.41 12.96
N VAL A 106 -6.34 4.78 13.69
CA VAL A 106 -7.36 3.85 14.18
C VAL A 106 -8.09 3.17 13.02
N GLN A 107 -8.51 3.92 12.00
CA GLN A 107 -9.18 3.38 10.83
C GLN A 107 -8.29 2.42 10.02
N ASN A 108 -7.00 2.75 9.90
CA ASN A 108 -6.05 1.88 9.19
C ASN A 108 -5.69 0.64 10.00
N LYS A 109 -5.66 0.71 11.34
CA LYS A 109 -5.39 -0.45 12.20
C LYS A 109 -6.36 -1.61 11.95
N ALA A 110 -7.64 -1.32 11.74
CA ALA A 110 -8.63 -2.34 11.40
C ALA A 110 -8.32 -3.04 10.08
N LYS A 111 -7.81 -2.30 9.08
CA LYS A 111 -7.38 -2.87 7.79
C LYS A 111 -6.09 -3.67 7.94
N ASP A 112 -5.15 -3.20 8.76
CA ASP A 112 -3.88 -3.89 9.04
C ASP A 112 -4.11 -5.21 9.79
N ASP A 113 -5.03 -5.24 10.75
CA ASP A 113 -5.37 -6.45 11.49
C ASP A 113 -6.08 -7.48 10.58
N LEU A 114 -6.94 -7.03 9.67
CA LEU A 114 -7.53 -7.89 8.63
C LEU A 114 -6.45 -8.47 7.69
N LEU A 115 -5.50 -7.66 7.25
CA LEU A 115 -4.38 -8.10 6.41
C LEU A 115 -3.53 -9.16 7.12
N ARG A 116 -3.24 -8.98 8.41
CA ARG A 116 -2.49 -9.98 9.20
C ARG A 116 -3.26 -11.29 9.32
N GLN A 117 -4.58 -11.24 9.55
CA GLN A 117 -5.41 -12.45 9.60
C GLN A 117 -5.39 -13.19 8.27
N GLN A 118 -5.55 -12.48 7.16
CA GLN A 118 -5.49 -13.08 5.82
C GLN A 118 -4.12 -13.67 5.51
N GLN A 119 -3.03 -13.00 5.88
CA GLN A 119 -1.67 -13.54 5.73
C GLN A 119 -1.46 -14.81 6.56
N ALA A 120 -1.93 -14.84 7.81
CA ALA A 120 -1.84 -16.02 8.66
C ALA A 120 -2.63 -17.20 8.08
N GLN A 121 -3.84 -16.96 7.56
CA GLN A 121 -4.65 -17.97 6.88
C GLN A 121 -3.98 -18.48 5.60
N PHE A 122 -3.42 -17.58 4.79
CA PHE A 122 -2.70 -17.97 3.58
C PHE A 122 -1.51 -18.89 3.89
N LEU A 123 -0.72 -18.55 4.90
CA LEU A 123 0.41 -19.38 5.34
C LEU A 123 -0.04 -20.74 5.90
N ALA A 124 -1.15 -20.77 6.65
CA ALA A 124 -1.73 -22.02 7.14
C ALA A 124 -2.22 -22.92 5.99
N ASN A 125 -2.93 -22.34 5.02
CA ASN A 125 -3.39 -23.05 3.83
C ASN A 125 -2.22 -23.56 3.00
N GLN A 126 -1.14 -22.80 2.86
CA GLN A 126 0.05 -23.23 2.13
C GLN A 126 0.72 -24.45 2.80
N ARG A 127 0.76 -24.50 4.14
CA ARG A 127 1.27 -25.67 4.87
C ARG A 127 0.39 -26.90 4.65
N LEU A 128 -0.93 -26.72 4.75
CA LEU A 128 -1.89 -27.79 4.56
C LEU A 128 -1.85 -28.34 3.13
N LEU A 129 -1.69 -27.47 2.13
CA LEU A 129 -1.47 -27.86 0.73
C LEU A 129 -0.21 -28.71 0.58
N LYS A 130 0.91 -28.31 1.18
CA LYS A 130 2.15 -29.10 1.14
C LYS A 130 2.00 -30.48 1.77
N GLU A 131 1.36 -30.57 2.94
CA GLU A 131 1.09 -31.86 3.60
C GLU A 131 0.20 -32.75 2.72
N LYS A 132 -0.79 -32.17 2.03
CA LYS A 132 -1.64 -32.91 1.07
C LYS A 132 -0.83 -33.39 -0.13
N ASP A 133 0.00 -32.54 -0.72
CA ASP A 133 0.86 -32.90 -1.85
C ASP A 133 1.84 -34.02 -1.48
N GLU A 134 2.46 -33.95 -0.30
CA GLU A 134 3.33 -35.02 0.23
C GLU A 134 2.56 -36.33 0.43
N SER A 135 1.35 -36.26 0.98
CA SER A 135 0.50 -37.45 1.16
C SER A 135 0.07 -38.09 -0.16
N LEU A 136 -0.22 -37.26 -1.17
CA LEU A 136 -0.58 -37.73 -2.51
C LEU A 136 0.63 -38.35 -3.21
N ALA A 137 1.80 -37.73 -3.11
CA ALA A 137 3.05 -38.30 -3.64
C ALA A 137 3.37 -39.66 -3.00
N ALA A 138 3.19 -39.80 -1.69
CA ALA A 138 3.39 -41.07 -1.00
C ALA A 138 2.37 -42.15 -1.42
N ALA A 139 1.10 -41.77 -1.63
CA ALA A 139 0.06 -42.67 -2.11
C ALA A 139 0.33 -43.15 -3.55
N LEU A 140 0.78 -42.24 -4.43
CA LEU A 140 1.18 -42.58 -5.80
C LEU A 140 2.40 -43.51 -5.82
N GLY A 141 3.39 -43.28 -4.94
CA GLY A 141 4.53 -44.18 -4.78
C GLY A 141 4.12 -45.61 -4.41
N LYS A 142 3.24 -45.76 -3.42
CA LYS A 142 2.69 -47.08 -3.02
C LYS A 142 1.87 -47.73 -4.12
N ALA A 143 1.07 -46.94 -4.86
CA ALA A 143 0.32 -47.46 -6.00
C ALA A 143 1.25 -47.97 -7.11
N ALA A 144 2.35 -47.26 -7.40
CA ALA A 144 3.35 -47.69 -8.36
C ALA A 144 4.09 -48.96 -7.92
N GLU A 145 4.41 -49.10 -6.63
CA GLU A 145 5.00 -50.33 -6.06
C GLU A 145 4.04 -51.52 -6.18
N LEU A 146 2.76 -51.34 -5.85
CA LEU A 146 1.74 -52.39 -6.00
C LEU A 146 1.53 -52.77 -7.46
N GLN A 147 1.52 -51.79 -8.38
CA GLN A 147 1.44 -52.04 -9.81
C GLN A 147 2.65 -52.87 -10.30
N ALA A 148 3.87 -52.54 -9.87
CA ALA A 148 5.07 -53.29 -10.22
C ALA A 148 5.05 -54.73 -9.67
N GLN A 149 4.50 -54.94 -8.47
CA GLN A 149 4.29 -56.28 -7.90
C GLN A 149 3.25 -57.08 -8.70
N LEU A 150 2.17 -56.44 -9.14
CA LEU A 150 1.20 -57.06 -10.03
C LEU A 150 1.83 -57.41 -11.38
N ASP A 151 2.61 -56.53 -11.99
CA ASP A 151 3.29 -56.80 -13.27
C ASP A 151 4.27 -57.99 -13.16
N LEU A 152 4.97 -58.14 -12.02
CA LEU A 152 5.81 -59.31 -11.73
C LEU A 152 5.00 -60.60 -11.60
N LEU A 153 3.85 -60.56 -10.93
CA LEU A 153 2.96 -61.72 -10.78
C LEU A 153 2.26 -62.09 -12.09
N THR A 154 1.92 -61.09 -12.90
CA THR A 154 1.22 -61.28 -14.19
C THR A 154 2.21 -61.69 -15.29
N GLY A 155 3.46 -61.22 -15.24
CA GLY A 155 4.56 -61.65 -16.11
C GLY A 155 5.12 -63.04 -15.80
N GLY A 156 4.74 -63.64 -14.67
CA GLY A 156 5.05 -65.03 -14.31
C GLY A 156 4.16 -66.09 -14.98
N GLY A 157 3.21 -65.67 -15.83
CA GLY A 157 2.24 -66.55 -16.49
C GLY A 157 2.27 -66.49 -18.01
N ALA A 158 3.40 -66.87 -18.65
CA ALA A 158 3.47 -67.64 -19.91
C ALA A 158 4.90 -67.66 -20.49
N PRO A 159 5.53 -68.84 -20.66
CA PRO A 159 6.36 -69.09 -21.82
C PRO A 159 5.48 -69.69 -22.91
N GLU A 160 5.06 -68.87 -23.87
CA GLU A 160 4.55 -69.34 -25.15
C GLU A 160 5.73 -69.98 -25.90
N SER A 161 5.87 -71.29 -25.74
CA SER A 161 6.79 -72.11 -26.52
C SER A 161 6.19 -72.35 -27.90
N VAL A 162 6.32 -71.37 -28.79
CA VAL A 162 6.22 -71.64 -30.23
C VAL A 162 7.54 -72.27 -30.66
N SER A 163 7.57 -73.60 -30.60
CA SER A 163 8.61 -74.44 -31.20
C SER A 163 8.63 -74.21 -32.71
N ARG A 164 9.64 -73.46 -33.15
CA ARG A 164 10.03 -73.34 -34.54
C ARG A 164 10.90 -74.55 -34.85
N ASP A 165 10.32 -75.61 -35.41
CA ASP A 165 11.08 -76.75 -35.93
C ASP A 165 11.82 -76.35 -37.22
N PRO A 166 13.13 -76.63 -37.33
CA PRO A 166 13.81 -76.68 -38.60
C PRO A 166 14.18 -78.13 -38.98
N SER A 167 14.10 -78.38 -40.29
CA SER A 167 14.76 -79.48 -41.06
C SER A 167 13.96 -80.78 -41.24
N SER A 168 13.99 -81.48 -42.38
CA SER A 168 14.35 -81.22 -43.78
C SER A 168 14.07 -82.50 -44.59
N THR A 169 13.45 -82.36 -45.77
CA THR A 169 13.83 -83.00 -47.06
C THR A 169 13.55 -84.50 -47.38
N THR A 170 12.93 -84.67 -48.56
CA THR A 170 12.91 -85.75 -49.58
C THR A 170 12.22 -87.11 -49.32
N ALA A 171 11.18 -87.39 -50.12
CA ALA A 171 11.26 -88.18 -51.36
C ALA A 171 10.07 -87.83 -52.28
#